data_AF-A0A0Q4ZIG9-F1
#
_entry.id   AF-A0A0Q4ZIG9-F1
#
_cell.length_a   1.000
_cell.length_b   1.000
_cell.length_c   1.000
_cell.angle_alpha   90.00
_cell.angle_beta   90.00
_cell.angle_gamma   90.00
#
_symmetry.space_group_name_H-M   'P 1'
#
loop_
_entity.id
_entity.type
_entity.pdbx_description
1 polymer ?
#
loop_
_entity_poly.entity_id
_entity_poly.type
_entity_poly.pdbx_seq_one_letter_code
_entity_poly.pdbx_strand_id
1 'polypeptide(L)'
;MSTAYYALFHALLRRAADEFAGSGHRDAAHYALLYRAFTHGRMKQVCEEIDKPNLRAGYREKLQRTAVSVPIRYLATAFVELQEARHQADYDPQATMSDADAQRACGLAAFGMTMLAGADPAELRDVLSLMMFDQQRR
;
A
#
# COMPACT_ATOMS: atom_id res chain seq x y z
N MET A 1 12.83 9.90 4.69
CA MET A 1 12.00 8.69 4.90
C MET A 1 10.52 8.97 4.81
N SER A 2 9.98 9.81 5.70
CA SER A 2 8.55 10.10 5.78
C SER A 2 7.94 10.53 4.43
N THR A 3 8.58 11.47 3.73
CA THR A 3 8.13 11.91 2.39
C THR A 3 8.10 10.78 1.36
N ALA A 4 9.10 9.88 1.36
CA ALA A 4 9.14 8.75 0.43
C ALA A 4 8.00 7.76 0.70
N TYR A 5 7.71 7.48 1.97
CA TYR A 5 6.53 6.71 2.36
C TYR A 5 5.23 7.39 1.91
N TYR A 6 5.06 8.68 2.22
CA TYR A 6 3.85 9.41 1.87
C TYR A 6 3.64 9.50 0.35
N ALA A 7 4.71 9.54 -0.44
CA ALA A 7 4.61 9.47 -1.89
C ALA A 7 3.95 8.16 -2.37
N LEU A 8 4.43 7.00 -1.90
CA LEU A 8 3.84 5.70 -2.26
C LEU A 8 2.43 5.53 -1.68
N PHE A 9 2.22 5.96 -0.43
CA PHE A 9 0.91 5.90 0.23
C PHE A 9 -0.14 6.71 -0.54
N HIS A 10 0.16 7.98 -0.87
CA HIS A 10 -0.77 8.82 -1.62
C HIS A 10 -0.98 8.33 -3.06
N ALA A 11 0.02 7.70 -3.68
CA ALA A 11 -0.13 7.04 -4.98
C ALA A 11 -1.15 5.88 -4.92
N LEU A 12 -1.08 5.05 -3.88
CA LEU A 12 -2.06 3.98 -3.64
C LEU A 12 -3.47 4.54 -3.39
N LEU A 13 -3.61 5.56 -2.56
CA LEU A 13 -4.93 6.15 -2.27
C LEU A 13 -5.54 6.78 -3.51
N ARG A 14 -4.72 7.46 -4.31
CA ARG A 14 -5.10 8.04 -5.60
C ARG A 14 -5.55 6.95 -6.57
N ARG A 15 -4.78 5.86 -6.68
CA ARG A 15 -5.12 4.73 -7.53
C ARG A 15 -6.43 4.06 -7.09
N ALA A 16 -6.66 3.90 -5.79
CA ALA A 16 -7.90 3.34 -5.25
C ALA A 16 -9.10 4.23 -5.47
N ALA A 17 -8.98 5.53 -5.20
CA ALA A 17 -10.07 6.47 -5.45
C ALA A 17 -10.39 6.56 -6.95
N ASP A 18 -9.38 6.58 -7.82
CA ASP A 18 -9.59 6.53 -9.27
C ASP A 18 -10.26 5.22 -9.71
N GLU A 19 -9.94 4.09 -9.08
CA GLU A 19 -10.53 2.77 -9.37
C GLU A 19 -12.01 2.67 -8.92
N PHE A 20 -12.34 3.16 -7.73
CA PHE A 20 -13.67 3.00 -7.13
C PHE A 20 -14.64 4.14 -7.45
N ALA A 21 -14.16 5.37 -7.57
CA ALA A 21 -14.99 6.53 -7.94
C ALA A 21 -14.94 6.85 -9.44
N GLY A 22 -13.89 6.42 -10.12
CA GLY A 22 -13.55 6.90 -11.46
C GLY A 22 -12.74 8.20 -11.42
N SER A 23 -11.70 8.27 -12.26
CA SER A 23 -10.77 9.42 -12.31
C SER A 23 -11.41 10.74 -12.76
N GLY A 24 -12.59 10.70 -13.38
CA GLY A 24 -13.38 11.89 -13.76
C GLY A 24 -14.10 12.58 -12.58
N HIS A 25 -14.11 11.97 -11.40
CA HIS A 25 -14.85 12.47 -10.23
C HIS A 25 -13.94 13.02 -9.13
N ARG A 26 -12.71 13.44 -9.45
CA ARG A 26 -11.71 13.89 -8.47
C ARG A 26 -12.15 15.06 -7.59
N ASP A 27 -13.04 15.91 -8.10
CA ASP A 27 -13.60 17.06 -7.35
C ASP A 27 -14.88 16.70 -6.57
N ALA A 28 -15.38 15.47 -6.71
CA ALA A 28 -16.60 15.04 -6.05
C ALA A 28 -16.36 14.62 -4.59
N ALA A 29 -17.34 14.87 -3.72
CA ALA A 29 -17.24 14.55 -2.30
C ALA A 29 -16.95 13.06 -2.03
N HIS A 30 -17.58 12.14 -2.79
CA HIS A 30 -17.36 10.69 -2.62
C HIS A 30 -15.93 10.26 -2.95
N TYR A 31 -15.26 10.94 -3.88
CA TYR A 31 -13.86 10.69 -4.21
C TYR A 31 -12.96 10.99 -3.01
N ALA A 32 -13.15 12.15 -2.38
CA ALA A 32 -12.40 12.53 -1.18
C ALA A 32 -12.66 11.57 0.00
N LEU A 33 -13.88 11.04 0.13
CA LEU A 33 -14.20 10.01 1.14
C LEU A 33 -13.45 8.71 0.87
N LEU A 34 -13.47 8.19 -0.36
CA LEU A 34 -12.76 6.97 -0.75
C LEU A 34 -11.24 7.13 -0.57
N TYR A 35 -10.70 8.28 -0.98
CA TYR A 35 -9.29 8.61 -0.78
C TYR A 35 -8.88 8.56 0.70
N ARG A 36 -9.75 9.02 1.61
CA ARG A 36 -9.47 9.09 3.06
C ARG A 36 -9.86 7.82 3.83
N ALA A 37 -10.53 6.86 3.20
CA ALA A 37 -11.01 5.65 3.86
C ALA A 37 -9.89 4.68 4.28
N PHE A 38 -8.71 4.80 3.66
CA PHE A 38 -7.57 3.93 3.91
C PHE A 38 -6.79 4.34 5.16
N THR A 39 -6.38 3.36 5.95
CA THR A 39 -5.55 3.58 7.13
C THR A 39 -4.20 2.89 6.98
N HIS A 40 -3.13 3.54 7.47
CA HIS A 40 -1.77 3.04 7.38
C HIS A 40 -1.61 1.63 8.00
N GLY A 41 -2.20 1.40 9.17
CA GLY A 41 -2.10 0.12 9.87
C GLY A 41 -2.78 -1.03 9.12
N ARG A 42 -3.99 -0.79 8.58
CA ARG A 42 -4.71 -1.79 7.79
C ARG A 42 -3.98 -2.14 6.50
N MET A 43 -3.48 -1.13 5.79
CA MET A 43 -2.69 -1.35 4.57
C MET A 43 -1.44 -2.16 4.85
N LYS A 44 -0.70 -1.83 5.93
CA LYS A 44 0.46 -2.60 6.37
C LYS A 44 0.14 -4.08 6.56
N GLN A 45 -0.91 -4.36 7.33
CA GLN A 45 -1.33 -5.71 7.67
C GLN A 45 -1.70 -6.51 6.41
N VAL A 46 -2.36 -5.88 5.44
CA VAL A 46 -2.66 -6.52 4.16
C VAL A 46 -1.37 -6.79 3.39
N CYS A 47 -0.46 -5.81 3.29
CA CYS A 47 0.83 -5.97 2.62
C CYS A 47 1.67 -7.12 3.22
N GLU A 48 1.79 -7.19 4.55
CA GLU A 48 2.50 -8.28 5.25
C GLU A 48 1.89 -9.66 4.98
N GLU A 49 0.58 -9.75 4.77
CA GLU A 49 -0.09 -11.01 4.46
C GLU A 49 0.07 -11.43 3.00
N ILE A 50 0.00 -10.47 2.06
CA ILE A 50 0.09 -10.77 0.62
C ILE A 50 1.53 -10.96 0.13
N ASP A 51 2.54 -10.48 0.85
CA ASP A 51 3.94 -10.75 0.52
C ASP A 51 4.37 -12.19 0.83
N LYS A 52 3.55 -12.95 1.56
CA LYS A 52 3.84 -14.37 1.86
C LYS A 52 3.77 -15.22 0.58
N PRO A 53 4.62 -16.27 0.45
CA PRO A 53 4.57 -17.20 -0.68
C PRO A 53 3.22 -17.90 -0.85
N ASN A 54 2.49 -18.09 0.26
CA ASN A 54 1.14 -18.62 0.28
C ASN A 54 0.28 -17.75 1.21
N LEU A 55 -0.86 -17.29 0.70
CA LEU A 55 -1.84 -16.52 1.46
C LEU A 55 -2.45 -17.40 2.57
N ARG A 56 -2.73 -16.81 3.74
CA ARG A 56 -3.51 -17.50 4.79
C ARG A 56 -4.93 -17.79 4.31
N ALA A 57 -5.58 -18.81 4.88
CA ALA A 57 -6.88 -19.34 4.42
C ALA A 57 -7.94 -18.25 4.17
N GLY A 58 -8.13 -17.32 5.11
CA GLY A 58 -9.12 -16.24 4.97
C GLY A 58 -8.81 -15.23 3.85
N TYR A 59 -7.54 -15.06 3.43
CA TYR A 59 -7.21 -14.25 2.25
C TYR A 59 -7.39 -15.06 0.96
N ARG A 60 -7.09 -16.36 0.98
CA ARG A 60 -7.34 -17.23 -0.17
C ARG A 60 -8.81 -17.27 -0.56
N GLU A 61 -9.70 -17.35 0.43
CA GLU A 61 -11.14 -17.29 0.22
C GLU A 61 -11.59 -15.94 -0.34
N LYS A 62 -11.07 -14.82 0.18
CA LYS A 62 -11.48 -13.48 -0.27
C LYS A 62 -10.96 -13.14 -1.67
N LEU A 63 -9.74 -13.57 -1.99
CA LEU A 63 -9.08 -13.27 -3.26
C LEU A 63 -9.25 -14.37 -4.31
N GLN A 64 -9.79 -15.54 -3.91
CA GLN A 64 -9.92 -16.72 -4.75
C GLN A 64 -8.59 -17.12 -5.43
N ARG A 65 -7.48 -17.00 -4.68
CA ARG A 65 -6.12 -17.31 -5.15
C ARG A 65 -5.23 -17.79 -4.01
N THR A 66 -4.17 -18.54 -4.33
CA THR A 66 -3.20 -19.03 -3.34
C THR A 66 -2.08 -18.04 -3.04
N ALA A 67 -1.73 -17.19 -4.01
CA ALA A 67 -0.72 -16.16 -3.93
C ALA A 67 -1.12 -14.97 -4.80
N VAL A 68 -0.51 -13.80 -4.57
CA VAL A 68 -0.62 -12.65 -5.48
C VAL A 68 0.57 -12.62 -6.45
N SER A 69 0.44 -11.87 -7.53
CA SER A 69 1.51 -11.71 -8.52
C SER A 69 2.77 -11.06 -7.95
N VAL A 70 3.89 -11.28 -8.64
CA VAL A 70 5.20 -10.71 -8.25
C VAL A 70 5.16 -9.18 -8.14
N PRO A 71 4.56 -8.40 -9.08
CA PRO A 71 4.43 -6.95 -8.92
C PRO A 71 3.68 -6.55 -7.64
N ILE A 72 2.57 -7.21 -7.32
CA ILE A 72 1.81 -6.92 -6.10
C ILE A 72 2.62 -7.26 -4.85
N ARG A 73 3.37 -8.38 -4.85
CA ARG A 73 4.27 -8.72 -3.74
C ARG A 73 5.35 -7.66 -3.53
N TYR A 74 6.03 -7.25 -4.59
CA TYR A 74 7.08 -6.23 -4.49
C TYR A 74 6.55 -4.85 -4.07
N LEU A 75 5.35 -4.48 -4.52
CA LEU A 75 4.65 -3.30 -4.02
C LEU A 75 4.37 -3.42 -2.51
N ALA A 76 3.93 -4.58 -2.04
CA ALA A 76 3.65 -4.85 -0.63
C ALA A 76 4.93 -4.76 0.23
N THR A 77 6.03 -5.36 -0.22
CA THR A 77 7.34 -5.27 0.44
C THR A 77 7.79 -3.81 0.55
N ALA A 78 7.76 -3.06 -0.56
CA ALA A 78 8.14 -1.65 -0.58
C ALA A 78 7.30 -0.79 0.37
N PHE A 79 5.99 -1.06 0.44
CA PHE A 79 5.09 -0.35 1.35
C PHE A 79 5.44 -0.58 2.82
N VAL A 80 5.64 -1.85 3.23
CA VAL A 80 5.95 -2.22 4.62
C VAL A 80 7.29 -1.63 5.03
N GLU A 81 8.33 -1.79 4.22
CA GLU A 81 9.66 -1.25 4.50
C GLU A 81 9.65 0.28 4.64
N LEU A 82 8.94 1.00 3.76
CA LEU A 82 8.82 2.45 3.84
C LEU A 82 8.03 2.90 5.08
N GLN A 83 7.00 2.15 5.48
CA GLN A 83 6.23 2.46 6.67
C GLN A 83 7.06 2.31 7.94
N GLU A 84 7.87 1.25 8.03
CA GLU A 84 8.80 1.04 9.14
C GLU A 84 9.91 2.10 9.15
N ALA A 85 10.49 2.42 8.00
CA ALA A 85 11.49 3.49 7.87
C ALA A 85 10.92 4.87 8.27
N ARG A 86 9.65 5.14 7.95
CA ARG A 86 8.95 6.32 8.46
C ARG A 86 8.80 6.25 9.97
N HIS A 87 8.35 5.11 10.51
CA HIS A 87 8.11 4.98 11.95
C HIS A 87 9.38 5.25 12.76
N GLN A 88 10.52 4.72 12.31
CA GLN A 88 11.84 5.03 12.89
C GLN A 88 12.15 6.53 12.77
N ALA A 89 12.03 7.11 11.58
CA ALA A 89 12.39 8.51 11.35
C ALA A 89 11.51 9.53 12.11
N ASP A 90 10.21 9.25 12.27
CA ASP A 90 9.25 10.19 12.81
C ASP A 90 9.00 10.01 14.32
N TYR A 91 9.19 8.80 14.87
CA TYR A 91 8.79 8.47 16.24
C TYR A 91 9.89 7.89 17.13
N ASP A 92 11.01 7.41 16.58
CA ASP A 92 12.13 6.94 17.40
C ASP A 92 13.14 8.08 17.62
N PRO A 93 13.20 8.67 18.82
CA PRO A 93 14.12 9.78 19.10
C PRO A 93 15.60 9.36 19.14
N GLN A 94 15.89 8.06 19.12
CA GLN A 94 17.24 7.50 19.07
C GLN A 94 17.65 7.06 17.66
N ALA A 95 16.75 7.13 16.68
CA ALA A 95 17.06 6.73 15.31
C ALA A 95 18.11 7.66 14.70
N THR A 96 19.18 7.07 14.16
CA THR A 96 20.16 7.75 13.31
C THR A 96 19.85 7.46 11.86
N MET A 97 19.82 8.51 11.03
CA MET A 97 19.50 8.42 9.61
C MET A 97 20.63 9.05 8.81
N SER A 98 21.10 8.36 7.78
CA SER A 98 22.09 8.86 6.83
C SER A 98 21.45 9.28 5.50
N ASP A 99 22.20 10.03 4.70
CA ASP A 99 21.80 10.36 3.32
C ASP A 99 21.59 9.10 2.46
N ALA A 100 22.40 8.06 2.69
CA ALA A 100 22.26 6.78 2.01
C ALA A 100 20.92 6.11 2.35
N ASP A 101 20.47 6.22 3.60
CA ASP A 101 19.16 5.72 4.00
C ASP A 101 18.05 6.49 3.29
N ALA A 102 18.14 7.83 3.25
CA ALA A 102 17.17 8.67 2.56
C ALA A 102 17.08 8.34 1.07
N GLN A 103 18.22 8.16 0.41
CA GLN A 103 18.30 7.79 -1.00
C GLN A 103 17.69 6.41 -1.26
N ARG A 104 17.94 5.44 -0.39
CA ARG A 104 17.33 4.10 -0.44
C ARG A 104 15.81 4.17 -0.33
N ALA A 105 15.26 4.96 0.59
CA ALA A 105 13.82 5.12 0.70
C ALA A 105 13.21 5.81 -0.54
N CYS A 106 13.86 6.82 -1.10
CA CYS A 106 13.41 7.42 -2.36
C CYS A 106 13.40 6.39 -3.52
N GLY A 107 14.46 5.58 -3.63
CA GLY A 107 14.55 4.50 -4.61
C GLY A 107 13.45 3.45 -4.42
N LEU A 108 13.17 3.06 -3.18
CA LEU A 108 12.13 2.10 -2.86
C LEU A 108 10.72 2.63 -3.16
N ALA A 109 10.46 3.92 -2.89
CA ALA A 109 9.21 4.56 -3.26
C ALA A 109 9.02 4.60 -4.78
N ALA A 110 10.08 4.95 -5.54
CA ALA A 110 10.05 4.93 -7.00
C ALA A 110 9.81 3.51 -7.55
N PHE A 111 10.49 2.51 -6.99
CA PHE A 111 10.27 1.10 -7.35
C PHE A 111 8.82 0.65 -7.05
N GLY A 112 8.30 0.97 -5.86
CA GLY A 112 6.92 0.70 -5.50
C GLY A 112 5.91 1.35 -6.45
N MET A 113 6.15 2.60 -6.87
CA MET A 113 5.30 3.27 -7.87
C MET A 113 5.35 2.57 -9.24
N THR A 114 6.51 2.06 -9.66
CA THR A 114 6.64 1.25 -10.89
C THR A 114 5.86 -0.06 -10.78
N MET A 115 5.94 -0.75 -9.65
CA MET A 115 5.17 -1.99 -9.41
C MET A 115 3.66 -1.72 -9.39
N LEU A 116 3.23 -0.60 -8.78
CA LEU A 116 1.84 -0.17 -8.80
C LEU A 116 1.32 0.11 -10.22
N ALA A 117 2.14 0.74 -11.06
CA ALA A 117 1.77 1.05 -12.44
C ALA A 117 1.72 -0.20 -13.34
N GLY A 118 2.58 -1.18 -13.08
CA GLY A 118 2.65 -2.43 -13.85
C GLY A 118 1.77 -3.57 -13.34
N ALA A 119 1.06 -3.38 -12.23
CA ALA A 119 0.19 -4.41 -11.64
C ALA A 119 -1.02 -4.71 -12.54
N ASP A 120 -1.45 -5.98 -12.56
CA ASP A 120 -2.69 -6.36 -13.22
C ASP A 120 -3.88 -5.58 -12.60
N PRO A 121 -4.70 -4.87 -13.40
CA PRO A 121 -5.76 -4.02 -12.87
C PRO A 121 -6.82 -4.78 -12.06
N ALA A 122 -7.16 -6.01 -12.45
CA ALA A 122 -8.17 -6.80 -11.76
C ALA A 122 -7.63 -7.28 -10.41
N GLU A 123 -6.41 -7.80 -10.38
CA GLU A 123 -5.76 -8.22 -9.14
C GLU A 123 -5.58 -7.05 -8.17
N LEU A 124 -5.13 -5.90 -8.68
CA LEU A 124 -4.92 -4.69 -7.90
C LEU A 124 -6.24 -4.20 -7.29
N ARG A 125 -7.35 -4.22 -8.05
CA ARG A 125 -8.67 -3.84 -7.54
C ARG A 125 -9.07 -4.68 -6.33
N ASP A 126 -8.84 -5.99 -6.38
CA ASP A 126 -9.16 -6.89 -5.27
C ASP A 126 -8.33 -6.59 -4.02
N VAL A 127 -7.03 -6.32 -4.20
CA VAL A 127 -6.11 -5.96 -3.12
C VAL A 127 -6.48 -4.60 -2.50
N LEU A 128 -6.79 -3.60 -3.32
CA LEU A 128 -7.25 -2.29 -2.85
C LEU A 128 -8.58 -2.41 -2.07
N SER A 129 -9.48 -3.28 -2.53
CA SER A 129 -10.72 -3.57 -1.82
C SER A 129 -10.45 -4.17 -0.43
N LEU A 130 -9.50 -5.12 -0.34
CA LEU A 130 -9.07 -5.67 0.95
C LEU A 130 -8.44 -4.64 1.88
N MET A 131 -7.68 -3.68 1.33
CA MET A 131 -7.04 -2.60 2.10
C MET A 131 -8.04 -1.59 2.65
N MET A 132 -9.13 -1.32 1.91
CA MET A 132 -10.16 -0.35 2.31
C MET A 132 -11.03 -0.84 3.45
N PHE A 133 -11.40 -2.12 3.46
CA PHE A 133 -12.29 -2.67 4.47
C PHE A 133 -11.50 -3.20 5.67
N ASP A 134 -11.77 -2.63 6.84
CA ASP A 134 -11.28 -3.14 8.10
C ASP A 134 -11.91 -4.52 8.41
N GLN A 135 -11.13 -5.43 8.99
CA GLN A 135 -11.60 -6.76 9.38
C GLN A 135 -12.33 -6.73 10.73
N GLN A 136 -12.82 -5.58 11.22
CA GLN A 136 -13.62 -5.56 12.43
C GLN A 136 -14.94 -6.31 12.21
N ARG A 137 -14.90 -7.61 12.47
CA ARG A 137 -16.04 -8.47 12.74
C ARG A 137 -15.73 -9.36 13.93
N ARG A 138 -16.25 -8.87 15.06
CA ARG A 138 -16.68 -9.57 16.28
C ARG A 138 -15.61 -10.00 17.26
#